data_AF-A0A3D0DLZ4-F1
#
_entry.id   AF-A0A3D0DLZ4-F1
#
_cell.length_a   1.000
_cell.length_b   1.000
_cell.length_c   1.000
_cell.angle_alpha   90.00
_cell.angle_beta   90.00
_cell.angle_gamma   90.00
#
_symmetry.space_group_name_H-M   'P 1'
#
loop_
_entity.id
_entity.type
_entity.pdbx_description
1 polymer ?
#
loop_
_entity_poly.entity_id
_entity_poly.type
_entity_poly.pdbx_seq_one_letter_code
_entity_poly.pdbx_strand_id
1 'polypeptide(L)'
;MLDSTDKLRKKEPCRICGSKTIEFKQNIVQMYDSGRDKMTVYCYCTRCGHKGPEYTDRFRDMDEARDKAYLFWNRDAEGKLV
;
A
#
# COMPACT_ATOMS: atom_id res chain seq x y z
N MET A 1 -11.56 -1.07 -22.57
CA MET A 1 -12.00 -1.51 -21.23
C MET A 1 -10.95 -1.05 -20.22
N LEU A 2 -11.14 0.14 -19.63
CA LEU A 2 -10.24 0.76 -18.63
C LEU A 2 -10.89 0.66 -17.24
N ASP A 3 -11.33 -0.54 -16.85
CA ASP A 3 -12.22 -0.74 -15.68
C ASP A 3 -11.48 -1.20 -14.40
N SER A 4 -10.17 -1.45 -14.46
CA SER A 4 -9.51 -2.22 -13.39
C SER A 4 -8.76 -1.40 -12.33
N THR A 5 -8.41 -0.13 -12.57
CA THR A 5 -7.61 0.68 -11.62
C THR A 5 -8.44 1.55 -10.67
N ASP A 6 -9.70 1.83 -11.00
CA ASP A 6 -10.53 2.72 -10.18
C ASP A 6 -11.07 2.03 -8.90
N LYS A 7 -11.29 0.72 -8.97
CA LYS A 7 -11.78 -0.08 -7.83
C LYS A 7 -10.74 -0.25 -6.73
N LEU A 8 -9.44 -0.20 -7.07
CA LEU A 8 -8.33 -0.31 -6.12
C LEU A 8 -8.01 1.01 -5.42
N ARG A 9 -8.43 2.15 -5.99
CA ARG A 9 -8.32 3.48 -5.37
C ARG A 9 -9.32 3.71 -4.23
N LYS A 10 -10.28 2.80 -4.03
CA LYS A 10 -11.17 2.85 -2.87
C LYS A 10 -10.33 2.63 -1.61
N LYS A 11 -10.14 3.70 -0.84
CA LYS A 11 -9.46 3.65 0.45
C LYS A 11 -10.45 3.19 1.50
N GLU A 12 -10.33 1.94 1.94
CA GLU A 12 -11.10 1.51 3.09
C GLU A 12 -10.66 2.31 4.33
N PRO A 13 -11.61 2.68 5.21
CA PRO A 13 -11.26 3.33 6.46
C PRO A 13 -10.36 2.42 7.29
N CYS A 14 -9.54 3.03 8.14
CA CYS A 14 -8.70 2.29 9.08
C CYS A 14 -9.55 1.37 9.95
N ARG A 15 -9.23 0.07 9.97
CA ARG A 15 -9.93 -0.91 10.81
C ARG A 15 -9.84 -0.62 12.31
N ILE A 16 -8.78 0.07 12.75
CA ILE A 16 -8.54 0.34 14.17
C ILE A 16 -9.37 1.54 14.66
N CYS A 17 -9.44 2.61 13.87
CA CYS A 17 -10.06 3.88 14.31
C CYS A 17 -11.19 4.40 13.41
N GLY A 18 -11.52 3.70 12.33
CA GLY A 18 -12.52 4.11 11.33
C GLY A 18 -12.12 5.34 10.49
N SER A 19 -10.90 5.86 10.64
CA SER A 19 -10.45 7.06 9.93
C SER A 19 -10.23 6.80 8.45
N LYS A 20 -10.72 7.70 7.59
CA LYS A 20 -10.48 7.69 6.14
C LYS A 20 -9.16 8.36 5.75
N THR A 21 -8.44 8.93 6.71
CA THR A 21 -7.17 9.64 6.46
C THR A 21 -6.01 8.65 6.43
N ILE A 22 -5.83 8.01 5.27
CA ILE A 22 -4.78 7.02 5.02
C ILE A 22 -3.76 7.61 4.06
N GLU A 23 -2.50 7.64 4.52
CA GLU A 23 -1.36 8.12 3.76
C GLU A 23 -0.59 6.96 3.14
N PHE A 24 -0.15 7.15 1.91
CA PHE A 24 0.72 6.22 1.21
C PHE A 24 2.18 6.58 1.50
N LYS A 25 2.97 5.60 1.91
CA LYS A 25 4.40 5.73 2.12
C LYS A 25 5.15 4.77 1.22
N GLN A 26 6.28 5.25 0.69
CA GLN A 26 7.21 4.46 -0.10
C GLN A 26 8.63 4.68 0.42
N ASN A 27 9.41 3.61 0.48
CA ASN A 27 10.82 3.61 0.83
C ASN A 27 11.58 2.89 -0.27
N ILE A 28 12.57 3.55 -0.86
CA ILE A 28 13.41 2.93 -1.90
C ILE A 28 14.48 2.12 -1.17
N VAL A 29 14.49 0.81 -1.43
CA VAL A 29 15.48 -0.13 -0.92
C VAL A 29 16.50 -0.35 -2.04
N GLN A 30 17.60 0.41 -1.95
CA GLN A 30 18.73 0.28 -2.86
C GLN A 30 19.44 -1.05 -2.60
N MET A 31 19.59 -1.87 -3.64
CA MET A 31 20.35 -3.12 -3.54
C MET A 31 21.75 -2.90 -4.12
N TYR A 32 22.76 -3.14 -3.29
CA TYR A 32 24.16 -2.89 -3.63
C TYR A 32 24.74 -3.82 -4.72
N ASP A 33 24.05 -4.90 -5.08
CA ASP A 33 24.68 -5.99 -5.86
C ASP A 33 23.92 -6.43 -7.13
N SER A 34 22.74 -5.89 -7.44
CA SER A 34 21.92 -6.41 -8.55
C SER A 34 20.96 -5.39 -9.17
N GLY A 35 21.50 -4.29 -9.70
CA GLY A 35 21.00 -3.54 -10.87
C GLY A 35 19.54 -3.09 -10.98
N ARG A 36 18.67 -3.27 -9.97
CA ARG A 36 17.29 -2.75 -9.93
C ARG A 36 16.88 -2.45 -8.49
N ASP A 37 16.64 -1.17 -8.21
CA ASP A 37 16.10 -0.70 -6.94
C ASP A 37 14.77 -1.40 -6.63
N LYS A 38 14.64 -1.90 -5.39
CA LYS A 38 13.34 -2.35 -4.88
C LYS A 38 12.67 -1.17 -4.20
N MET A 39 11.35 -1.19 -4.16
CA MET A 39 10.58 -0.19 -3.45
C MET A 39 9.67 -0.90 -2.45
N THR A 40 9.76 -0.50 -1.19
CA THR A 40 8.86 -0.90 -0.12
C THR A 40 7.72 0.09 -0.06
N VAL A 41 6.50 -0.39 -0.15
CA VAL A 41 5.29 0.43 -0.05
C VAL A 41 4.40 -0.04 1.09
N TYR A 42 3.73 0.91 1.74
CA TYR A 42 2.75 0.63 2.77
C TYR A 42 1.78 1.79 2.94
N CYS A 43 0.63 1.49 3.53
CA CYS A 43 -0.35 2.46 3.96
C CYS A 43 -0.24 2.72 5.46
N TYR A 44 -0.48 3.96 5.87
CA TYR A 44 -0.38 4.40 7.25
C TYR A 44 -1.58 5.27 7.61
N CYS A 45 -2.22 4.98 8.74
CA CYS A 45 -3.26 5.84 9.28
C CYS A 45 -2.64 6.97 10.10
N THR A 46 -2.82 8.21 9.67
CA THR A 46 -2.30 9.39 10.37
C THR A 46 -3.03 9.70 11.67
N ARG A 47 -4.21 9.10 11.91
CA ARG A 47 -5.04 9.35 13.09
C ARG A 47 -4.64 8.48 14.29
N CYS A 48 -4.51 7.18 14.10
CA CYS A 48 -4.19 6.24 15.18
C CYS A 48 -2.76 5.68 15.10
N GLY A 49 -2.01 6.01 14.05
CA GLY A 49 -0.67 5.47 13.83
C GLY A 49 -0.65 4.02 13.32
N HIS A 50 -1.80 3.44 12.95
CA HIS A 50 -1.85 2.06 12.43
C HIS A 50 -1.03 1.97 11.15
N LYS A 51 0.01 1.15 11.20
CA LYS A 51 0.85 0.81 10.05
C LYS A 51 0.28 -0.45 9.41
N GLY A 52 -0.14 -0.32 8.16
CA GLY A 52 -0.58 -1.47 7.37
C GLY A 52 0.59 -2.37 6.97
N PRO A 53 0.28 -3.54 6.40
CA PRO A 53 1.28 -4.46 5.86
C PRO A 53 2.20 -3.78 4.82
N GLU A 54 3.49 -4.02 4.96
CA GLU A 54 4.53 -3.55 4.04
C GLU A 54 4.74 -4.56 2.92
N TYR A 55 4.86 -4.07 1.69
CA TYR A 55 5.16 -4.89 0.53
C TYR A 55 6.39 -4.34 -0.18
N THR A 56 7.41 -5.18 -0.34
CA THR A 56 8.66 -4.80 -1.00
C THR A 56 8.79 -5.55 -2.30
N ASP A 57 8.70 -4.84 -3.41
CA ASP A 57 8.80 -5.44 -4.73
C ASP A 57 9.43 -4.46 -5.74
N ARG A 58 9.53 -4.89 -7.00
CA ARG A 58 10.03 -4.08 -8.10
C ARG A 58 8.85 -3.53 -8.87
N PHE A 59 8.37 -2.36 -8.47
CA PHE A 59 7.29 -1.70 -9.21
C PHE A 59 7.82 -1.08 -10.49
N ARG A 60 7.03 -1.18 -11.56
CA ARG A 60 7.33 -0.50 -12.83
C ARG A 60 7.12 1.01 -12.71
N ASP A 61 6.10 1.42 -11.97
CA ASP A 61 5.64 2.80 -11.83
C ASP A 61 5.08 3.07 -10.43
N MET A 62 5.02 4.35 -10.04
CA MET A 62 4.44 4.75 -8.74
C MET A 62 2.94 4.43 -8.61
N ASP A 63 2.19 4.34 -9.71
CA ASP A 63 0.76 3.98 -9.65
C ASP A 63 0.60 2.50 -9.25
N GLU A 64 1.43 1.60 -9.77
CA GLU A 64 1.44 0.17 -9.41
C GLU A 64 1.83 -0.04 -7.94
N ALA A 65 2.84 0.72 -7.50
CA ALA A 65 3.30 0.73 -6.11
C ALA A 65 2.17 1.17 -5.14
N ARG A 66 1.45 2.21 -5.53
CA ARG A 66 0.31 2.76 -4.77
C ARG A 66 -0.89 1.82 -4.74
N ASP A 67 -1.23 1.25 -5.89
CA ASP A 67 -2.32 0.28 -6.04
C ASP A 67 -2.11 -0.94 -5.13
N LYS A 68 -0.89 -1.49 -5.14
CA LYS A 68 -0.51 -2.60 -4.25
C LYS A 68 -0.66 -2.22 -2.79
N ALA A 69 -0.13 -1.07 -2.36
CA ALA A 69 -0.25 -0.64 -0.96
C ALA A 69 -1.71 -0.54 -0.51
N TYR A 70 -2.60 0.02 -1.33
CA TYR A 70 -4.03 0.10 -1.01
C TYR A 70 -4.71 -1.27 -1.02
N LEU A 71 -4.35 -2.17 -1.93
CA LEU A 71 -4.85 -3.53 -1.93
C LEU A 71 -4.51 -4.26 -0.62
N PHE A 72 -3.27 -4.14 -0.16
CA PHE A 72 -2.83 -4.73 1.11
C PHE A 72 -3.50 -4.07 2.31
N TRP A 73 -3.71 -2.75 2.28
CA TRP A 73 -4.47 -2.03 3.29
C TRP A 73 -5.93 -2.50 3.37
N ASN A 74 -6.60 -2.59 2.23
CA ASN A 74 -8.00 -3.02 2.17
C ASN A 74 -8.14 -4.47 2.63
N ARG A 75 -7.22 -5.38 2.25
CA ARG A 75 -7.22 -6.76 2.74
C ARG A 75 -7.01 -6.84 4.27
N ASP A 76 -6.15 -5.99 4.82
CA ASP A 76 -5.98 -5.86 6.28
C ASP A 76 -7.25 -5.33 6.95
N ALA A 77 -7.94 -4.39 6.31
CA ALA A 77 -9.20 -3.81 6.80
C ALA A 77 -10.38 -4.79 6.74
N GLU A 78 -10.44 -5.63 5.71
CA GLU A 78 -11.43 -6.70 5.55
C GLU A 78 -11.24 -7.86 6.54
N GLY A 79 -10.13 -7.89 7.30
CA GLY A 79 -9.92 -8.90 8.34
C GLY A 79 -9.72 -10.33 7.81
N LYS A 80 -9.43 -10.49 6.52
CA LYS A 80 -9.04 -11.79 5.95
C LYS A 80 -7.59 -12.09 6.31
N LEU A 81 -7.40 -12.49 7.57
CA LEU A 81 -6.27 -13.30 8.00
C LEU A 81 -6.11 -14.46 7.01
N VAL A 82 -5.00 -14.48 6.27
CA VAL A 82 -4.50 -15.70 5.64
C VAL A 82 -3.46 -16.27 6.58
#